data_AF-A0A7W1I3E0-F1
#
_entry.id   AF-A0A7W1I3E0-F1
#
_cell.length_a   1.000
_cell.length_b   1.000
_cell.length_c   1.000
_cell.angle_alpha   90.00
_cell.angle_beta   90.00
_cell.angle_gamma   90.00
#
_symmetry.space_group_name_H-M   'P 1'
#
loop_
_entity.id
_entity.type
_entity.pdbx_description
1 polymer ?
#
loop_
_entity_poly.entity_id
_entity_poly.type
_entity_poly.pdbx_seq_one_letter_code
_entity_poly.pdbx_strand_id
1 'polypeptide(L)'
;MYSREEVKAITDKVLSMTAKATGAEVDFSGGERSATRFANSTITANMVQFDRQVSVTVRQETKTGSASTRQFDDASLQEMVNSAMKAAEGGRENPNLEPLLGPQTYIPVNAALPSGVNFGPAERARLAKASIDVSDKMKTVGSGYIPKTHQTSCTANSNGLFAYYQVAEASFILTCRTPDGMGSGWAGTT
;
A
#
# COMPACT_ATOMS: atom_id res chain seq x y z
N MET A 1 -2.27 3.65 -12.05
CA MET A 1 -1.68 3.80 -10.70
C MET A 1 -1.36 5.28 -10.50
N TYR A 2 -1.40 5.78 -9.26
CA TYR A 2 -1.26 7.22 -8.98
C TYR A 2 0.11 7.75 -9.39
N SER A 3 0.16 8.66 -10.36
CA SER A 3 1.39 9.25 -10.86
C SER A 3 2.07 10.14 -9.80
N ARG A 4 3.35 10.47 -10.04
CA ARG A 4 4.11 11.37 -9.16
C ARG A 4 3.45 12.73 -9.07
N GLU A 5 2.92 13.23 -10.19
CA GLU A 5 2.26 14.52 -10.32
C GLU A 5 0.91 14.53 -9.59
N GLU A 6 0.11 13.47 -9.74
CA GLU A 6 -1.16 13.32 -9.01
C GLU A 6 -0.96 13.30 -7.50
N VAL A 7 0.01 12.51 -7.02
CA VAL A 7 0.33 12.42 -5.59
C VAL A 7 0.91 13.74 -5.07
N LYS A 8 1.75 14.42 -5.86
CA LYS A 8 2.25 15.75 -5.50
C LYS A 8 1.10 16.75 -5.37
N ALA A 9 0.16 16.77 -6.30
CA ALA A 9 -0.99 17.67 -6.24
C ALA A 9 -1.86 17.43 -4.99
N ILE A 10 -2.08 16.16 -4.62
CA ILE A 10 -2.85 15.81 -3.41
C ILE A 10 -2.11 16.25 -2.14
N THR A 11 -0.82 15.93 -2.03
CA THR A 11 -0.02 16.25 -0.84
C THR A 11 0.20 17.75 -0.68
N ASP A 12 0.51 18.47 -1.77
CA ASP A 12 0.61 19.94 -1.78
C ASP A 12 -0.72 20.59 -1.35
N LYS A 13 -1.86 20.07 -1.82
CA LYS A 13 -3.18 20.56 -1.42
C LYS A 13 -3.40 20.41 0.09
N VAL A 14 -3.13 19.23 0.65
CA VAL A 14 -3.27 19.00 2.09
C VAL A 14 -2.34 19.91 2.89
N LEU A 15 -1.07 20.05 2.48
CA LEU A 15 -0.11 20.96 3.13
C LEU A 15 -0.55 22.43 3.04
N SER A 16 -1.20 22.85 1.96
CA SER A 16 -1.73 24.22 1.86
C SER A 16 -2.83 24.51 2.90
N MET A 17 -3.56 23.48 3.34
CA MET A 17 -4.63 23.58 4.34
C MET A 17 -4.09 23.59 5.78
N THR A 18 -2.81 23.25 6.00
CA THR A 18 -2.19 23.18 7.33
C THR A 18 -1.48 24.47 7.76
N ALA A 19 -1.76 25.61 7.10
CA ALA A 19 -1.07 26.89 7.35
C ALA A 19 -1.11 27.42 8.81
N LYS A 20 -2.03 26.90 9.64
CA LYS A 20 -2.14 27.25 11.07
C LYS A 20 -1.22 26.41 11.98
N ALA A 21 -0.61 25.35 11.46
CA ALA A 21 0.30 24.48 12.19
C ALA A 21 1.74 25.04 12.13
N THR A 22 2.56 24.75 13.14
CA THR A 22 3.99 25.08 13.11
C THR A 22 4.78 24.15 12.17
N GLY A 23 4.22 22.99 11.85
CA GLY A 23 4.73 22.06 10.85
C GLY A 23 3.70 20.99 10.51
N ALA A 24 3.85 20.35 9.36
CA ALA A 24 2.95 19.27 8.93
C ALA A 24 3.67 18.22 8.09
N GLU A 25 3.25 16.97 8.25
CA GLU A 25 3.68 15.81 7.47
C GLU A 25 2.43 15.17 6.85
N VAL A 26 2.51 14.82 5.57
CA VAL A 26 1.42 14.19 4.82
C VAL A 26 1.93 12.89 4.23
N ASP A 27 1.24 11.81 4.55
CA ASP A 27 1.48 10.49 3.98
C ASP A 27 0.35 10.12 3.04
N PHE A 28 0.72 9.70 1.83
CA PHE A 28 -0.19 9.13 0.86
C PHE A 28 0.14 7.65 0.67
N SER A 29 -0.90 6.83 0.63
CA SER A 29 -0.80 5.44 0.20
C SER A 29 -1.99 5.10 -0.69
N GLY A 30 -1.74 4.37 -1.77
CA GLY A 30 -2.82 3.91 -2.62
C GLY A 30 -2.37 2.93 -3.68
N GLY A 31 -3.31 2.16 -4.18
CA GLY A 31 -3.07 1.27 -5.30
C GLY A 31 -3.93 0.03 -5.31
N GLU A 32 -3.42 -1.00 -5.95
CA GLU A 32 -4.07 -2.28 -6.19
C GLU A 32 -3.52 -3.33 -5.22
N ARG A 33 -4.43 -4.08 -4.59
CA ARG A 33 -4.15 -5.40 -4.02
C ARG A 33 -5.02 -6.40 -4.75
N SER A 34 -4.42 -7.41 -5.36
CA SER A 34 -5.17 -8.46 -6.04
C SER A 34 -4.62 -9.82 -5.71
N ALA A 35 -5.48 -10.83 -5.78
CA ALA A 35 -5.02 -12.18 -5.52
C ALA A 35 -5.96 -13.25 -6.07
N THR A 36 -5.39 -14.42 -6.31
CA THR A 36 -6.15 -15.64 -6.62
C THR A 36 -5.82 -16.71 -5.59
N ARG A 37 -6.85 -17.30 -4.98
CA ARG A 37 -6.75 -18.47 -4.10
C ARG A 37 -7.36 -19.66 -4.80
N PHE A 38 -6.70 -20.80 -4.65
CA PHE A 38 -7.19 -22.07 -5.16
C PHE A 38 -6.94 -23.17 -4.14
N ALA A 39 -7.82 -24.15 -4.12
CA ALA A 39 -7.75 -25.33 -3.26
C ALA A 39 -8.49 -26.47 -3.94
N ASN A 40 -8.09 -27.71 -3.65
CA ASN A 40 -8.69 -28.92 -4.23
C ASN A 40 -8.85 -28.80 -5.75
N SER A 41 -7.77 -28.38 -6.40
CA SER A 41 -7.71 -28.25 -7.87
C SER A 41 -8.75 -27.30 -8.48
N THR A 42 -9.26 -26.33 -7.72
CA THR A 42 -10.25 -25.33 -8.18
C THR A 42 -9.95 -23.94 -7.62
N ILE A 43 -10.18 -22.88 -8.40
CA ILE A 43 -10.12 -21.50 -7.90
C ILE A 43 -11.28 -21.27 -6.93
N THR A 44 -10.96 -20.88 -5.70
CA THR A 44 -11.95 -20.65 -4.63
C THR A 44 -12.24 -19.17 -4.44
N ALA A 45 -11.29 -18.29 -4.76
CA ALA A 45 -11.48 -16.85 -4.73
C ALA A 45 -10.58 -16.14 -5.73
N ASN A 46 -11.08 -15.06 -6.32
CA ASN A 46 -10.30 -14.09 -7.08
C ASN A 46 -10.74 -12.68 -6.66
N MET A 47 -9.77 -11.81 -6.42
CA MET A 47 -10.00 -10.46 -5.90
C MET A 47 -9.11 -9.47 -6.63
N VAL A 48 -9.68 -8.28 -6.89
CA VAL A 48 -8.95 -7.07 -7.22
C VAL A 48 -9.57 -5.96 -6.38
N GLN A 49 -8.76 -5.35 -5.52
CA GLN A 49 -9.16 -4.25 -4.65
C GLN A 49 -8.29 -3.04 -4.96
N PHE A 50 -8.93 -1.88 -5.05
CA PHE A 50 -8.24 -0.60 -5.07
C PHE A 50 -8.54 0.12 -3.75
N ASP A 51 -7.50 0.61 -3.08
CA ASP A 51 -7.63 1.47 -1.91
C ASP A 51 -6.73 2.70 -2.07
N ARG A 52 -7.09 3.77 -1.36
CA ARG A 52 -6.32 5.00 -1.29
C ARG A 52 -6.60 5.69 0.03
N GLN A 53 -5.57 6.29 0.62
CA GLN A 53 -5.67 7.02 1.86
C GLN A 53 -4.63 8.14 1.87
N VAL A 54 -5.04 9.28 2.38
CA VAL A 54 -4.12 10.34 2.79
C VAL A 54 -4.24 10.52 4.30
N SER A 55 -3.10 10.71 4.95
CA SER A 55 -2.99 11.00 6.37
C SER A 55 -2.19 12.27 6.55
N VAL A 56 -2.57 13.09 7.52
CA VAL A 56 -1.82 14.28 7.90
C VAL A 56 -1.48 14.21 9.38
N THR A 57 -0.25 14.57 9.73
CA THR A 57 0.19 14.82 11.08
C THR A 57 0.59 16.29 11.17
N VAL A 58 -0.08 17.04 12.03
CA VAL A 58 0.19 18.46 12.27
C VAL A 58 0.92 18.63 13.59
N ARG A 59 1.79 19.63 13.64
CA ARG A 59 2.54 20.05 14.82
C ARG A 59 2.03 21.42 15.28
N GLN A 60 1.75 21.53 16.57
CA GLN A 60 1.48 22.80 17.25
C GLN A 60 2.49 22.93 18.38
N GLU A 61 3.58 23.65 18.11
CA GLU A 61 4.74 23.73 19.00
C GLU A 61 5.29 22.33 19.35
N THR A 62 5.13 21.88 20.59
CA THR A 62 5.57 20.58 21.10
C THR A 62 4.50 19.49 21.02
N LYS A 63 3.28 19.82 20.56
CA LYS A 63 2.16 18.89 20.45
C LYS A 63 1.95 18.45 19.02
N THR A 64 1.45 17.22 18.86
CA THR A 64 1.15 16.64 17.54
C THR A 64 -0.22 16.01 17.52
N GLY A 65 -0.87 16.04 16.36
CA GLY A 65 -2.14 15.36 16.12
C GLY A 65 -2.23 14.86 14.70
N SER A 66 -2.90 13.73 14.50
CA SER A 66 -3.01 13.07 13.21
C SER A 66 -4.44 12.72 12.86
N ALA A 67 -4.75 12.75 11.58
CA ALA A 67 -6.02 12.28 11.03
C ALA A 67 -5.80 11.71 9.62
N SER A 68 -6.79 10.97 9.11
CA SER A 68 -6.72 10.39 7.76
C SER A 68 -8.08 10.34 7.09
N THR A 69 -8.09 10.31 5.76
CA THR A 69 -9.31 10.17 4.96
C THR A 69 -9.04 9.39 3.67
N ARG A 70 -10.11 8.85 3.08
CA ARG A 70 -10.11 8.23 1.74
C ARG A 70 -10.81 9.11 0.68
N GLN A 71 -11.39 10.24 1.10
CA GLN A 71 -12.11 11.20 0.26
C GLN A 71 -11.25 12.43 0.03
N PHE A 72 -10.99 12.76 -1.25
CA PHE A 72 -10.01 13.78 -1.65
C PHE A 72 -10.67 15.03 -2.23
N ASP A 73 -11.97 15.21 -2.01
CA ASP A 73 -12.61 16.52 -2.21
C ASP A 73 -12.15 17.50 -1.12
N ASP A 74 -12.21 18.79 -1.45
CA ASP A 74 -11.63 19.84 -0.60
C ASP A 74 -12.29 19.90 0.79
N ALA A 75 -13.59 19.61 0.89
CA ALA A 75 -14.30 19.62 2.17
C ALA A 75 -13.81 18.48 3.08
N SER A 76 -13.71 17.26 2.55
CA SER A 76 -13.20 16.10 3.29
C SER A 76 -11.73 16.27 3.72
N LEU A 77 -10.88 16.84 2.85
CA LEU A 77 -9.49 17.10 3.19
C LEU A 77 -9.36 18.19 4.28
N GLN A 78 -10.17 19.24 4.19
CA GLN A 78 -10.20 20.28 5.22
C GLN A 78 -10.72 19.74 6.56
N GLU A 79 -11.74 18.87 6.55
CA GLU A 79 -12.24 18.21 7.76
C GLU A 79 -11.19 17.30 8.40
N MET A 80 -10.43 16.55 7.58
CA MET A 80 -9.30 15.77 8.05
C MET A 80 -8.25 16.67 8.73
N VAL A 81 -7.85 17.78 8.09
CA VAL A 81 -6.88 18.72 8.68
C VAL A 81 -7.41 19.31 10.00
N ASN A 82 -8.68 19.73 10.04
CA ASN A 82 -9.29 20.27 11.25
C ASN A 82 -9.29 19.23 12.40
N SER A 83 -9.55 17.96 12.07
CA SER A 83 -9.51 16.86 13.03
C SER A 83 -8.10 16.64 13.59
N ALA A 84 -7.08 16.70 12.72
CA ALA A 84 -5.68 16.61 13.14
C ALA A 84 -5.27 17.79 14.04
N MET A 85 -5.70 19.01 13.71
CA MET A 85 -5.45 20.21 14.53
C MET A 85 -6.09 20.09 15.92
N LYS A 86 -7.37 19.67 15.99
CA LYS A 86 -8.07 19.43 17.25
C LYS A 86 -7.40 18.34 18.08
N ALA A 87 -6.91 17.28 17.43
CA ALA A 87 -6.15 16.23 18.11
C ALA A 87 -4.83 16.76 18.69
N ALA A 88 -4.15 17.68 18.00
CA ALA A 88 -2.92 18.29 18.48
C ALA A 88 -3.17 19.19 19.72
N GLU A 89 -4.27 19.94 19.76
CA GLU A 89 -4.63 20.78 20.93
C GLU A 89 -4.77 19.96 22.21
N GLY A 90 -5.48 18.81 22.10
CA GLY A 90 -5.66 17.85 23.20
C GLY A 90 -4.46 16.93 23.45
N GLY A 91 -3.41 17.04 22.63
CA GLY A 91 -2.20 16.24 22.72
C GLY A 91 -1.35 16.57 23.94
N ARG A 92 -0.52 15.60 24.35
CA ARG A 92 0.53 15.82 25.35
C ARG A 92 1.71 16.54 24.70
N GLU A 93 2.34 17.42 25.45
CA GLU A 93 3.57 18.08 25.01
C GLU A 93 4.70 17.05 24.90
N ASN A 94 5.46 17.15 23.81
CA ASN A 94 6.68 16.40 23.57
C ASN A 94 7.82 17.41 23.30
N PRO A 95 8.68 17.69 24.28
CA PRO A 95 9.79 18.63 24.09
C PRO A 95 10.88 18.08 23.16
N ASN A 96 10.88 16.78 22.86
CA ASN A 96 11.89 16.10 22.05
C ASN A 96 11.39 15.85 20.62
N LEU A 97 10.63 16.79 20.04
CA LEU A 97 10.24 16.69 18.64
C LEU A 97 11.44 16.97 17.74
N GLU A 98 11.85 15.95 16.99
CA GLU A 98 12.86 16.07 15.94
C GLU A 98 12.40 17.05 14.85
N PRO A 99 13.31 17.85 14.27
CA PRO A 99 12.95 18.78 13.22
C PRO A 99 12.45 18.04 11.96
N LEU A 100 11.54 18.69 11.23
CA LEU A 100 11.11 18.20 9.93
C LEU A 100 12.28 18.21 8.94
N LEU A 101 12.47 17.09 8.24
CA LEU A 101 13.47 17.00 7.18
C LEU A 101 13.13 17.99 6.05
N GLY A 102 14.13 18.71 5.57
CA GLY A 102 14.02 19.52 4.35
C GLY A 102 14.04 18.66 3.08
N PRO A 103 14.04 19.28 1.89
CA PRO A 103 14.04 18.58 0.61
C PRO A 103 15.23 17.61 0.51
N GLN A 104 14.98 16.41 0.00
CA GLN A 104 15.97 15.35 -0.16
C GLN A 104 16.10 14.94 -1.64
N THR A 105 17.28 14.44 -2.01
CA THR A 105 17.49 13.79 -3.30
C THR A 105 17.54 12.29 -3.12
N TYR A 106 16.62 11.58 -3.77
CA TYR A 106 16.55 10.12 -3.72
C TYR A 106 17.13 9.49 -4.98
N ILE A 107 17.67 8.29 -4.82
CA ILE A 107 18.10 7.47 -5.95
C ILE A 107 16.84 7.09 -6.76
N PRO A 108 16.85 7.27 -8.10
CA PRO A 108 15.75 6.81 -8.93
C PRO A 108 15.62 5.28 -8.84
N VAL A 109 14.44 4.79 -8.44
CA VAL A 109 14.14 3.36 -8.38
C VAL A 109 12.94 3.06 -9.28
N ASN A 110 13.10 2.12 -10.20
CA ASN A 110 12.01 1.60 -11.01
C ASN A 110 11.57 0.23 -10.49
N ALA A 111 10.77 0.22 -9.41
CA ALA A 111 10.26 -1.01 -8.80
C ALA A 111 8.88 -1.43 -9.30
N ALA A 112 8.22 -0.61 -10.13
CA ALA A 112 6.98 -0.95 -10.81
C ALA A 112 7.27 -1.42 -12.25
N LEU A 113 7.96 -2.56 -12.37
CA LEU A 113 8.32 -3.12 -13.67
C LEU A 113 7.07 -3.51 -14.47
N PRO A 114 7.08 -3.38 -15.82
CA PRO A 114 5.93 -3.74 -16.64
C PRO A 114 5.41 -5.16 -16.41
N SER A 115 6.30 -6.11 -16.12
CA SER A 115 5.94 -7.50 -15.80
C SER A 115 5.06 -7.60 -14.55
N GLY A 116 5.38 -6.87 -13.48
CA GLY A 116 4.59 -6.81 -12.25
C GLY A 116 3.30 -6.00 -12.43
N VAL A 117 3.37 -4.86 -13.13
CA VAL A 117 2.22 -3.98 -13.38
C VAL A 117 1.12 -4.72 -14.17
N ASN A 118 1.53 -5.40 -15.25
CA ASN A 118 0.62 -6.09 -16.17
C ASN A 118 0.20 -7.49 -15.69
N PHE A 119 0.73 -7.97 -14.56
CA PHE A 119 0.35 -9.26 -14.00
C PHE A 119 -1.10 -9.22 -13.49
N GLY A 120 -2.01 -9.78 -14.27
CA GLY A 120 -3.46 -9.67 -14.08
C GLY A 120 -4.14 -10.97 -13.64
N PRO A 121 -5.49 -10.96 -13.56
CA PRO A 121 -6.28 -12.13 -13.21
C PRO A 121 -6.06 -13.32 -14.17
N ALA A 122 -5.86 -13.05 -15.47
CA ALA A 122 -5.63 -14.10 -16.46
C ALA A 122 -4.30 -14.83 -16.22
N GLU A 123 -3.22 -14.08 -15.96
CA GLU A 123 -1.90 -14.63 -15.63
C GLU A 123 -1.97 -15.48 -14.35
N ARG A 124 -2.65 -14.99 -13.31
CA ARG A 124 -2.86 -15.76 -12.07
C ARG A 124 -3.67 -17.02 -12.29
N ALA A 125 -4.71 -16.98 -13.11
CA ALA A 125 -5.50 -18.17 -13.46
C ALA A 125 -4.65 -19.21 -14.21
N ARG A 126 -3.77 -18.79 -15.13
CA ARG A 126 -2.81 -19.70 -15.80
C ARG A 126 -1.85 -20.34 -14.80
N LEU A 127 -1.32 -19.57 -13.85
CA LEU A 127 -0.43 -20.12 -12.80
C LEU A 127 -1.15 -21.08 -11.84
N ALA A 128 -2.41 -20.79 -11.49
CA ALA A 128 -3.24 -21.72 -10.72
C ALA A 128 -3.42 -23.03 -11.49
N LYS A 129 -3.77 -22.98 -12.79
CA LYS A 129 -3.89 -24.17 -13.63
C LYS A 129 -2.58 -24.96 -13.70
N ALA A 130 -1.44 -24.29 -13.92
CA ALA A 130 -0.14 -24.93 -13.94
C ALA A 130 0.20 -25.61 -12.61
N SER A 131 -0.16 -24.99 -11.48
CA SER A 131 0.03 -25.57 -10.14
C SER A 131 -0.80 -26.85 -9.96
N ILE A 132 -2.06 -26.81 -10.42
CA ILE A 132 -2.98 -27.94 -10.37
C ILE A 132 -2.49 -29.09 -11.24
N ASP A 133 -2.01 -28.82 -12.45
CA ASP A 133 -1.47 -29.83 -13.35
C ASP A 133 -0.26 -30.55 -12.75
N VAL A 134 0.59 -29.81 -12.01
CA VAL A 134 1.70 -30.41 -11.26
C VAL A 134 1.18 -31.29 -10.12
N SER A 135 0.19 -30.81 -9.34
CA SER A 135 -0.40 -31.60 -8.25
C SER A 135 -1.04 -32.90 -8.75
N ASP A 136 -1.79 -32.84 -9.85
CA ASP A 136 -2.46 -33.99 -10.48
C ASP A 136 -1.43 -35.01 -10.99
N LYS A 137 -0.38 -34.55 -11.69
CA LYS A 137 0.72 -35.41 -12.16
C LYS A 137 1.39 -36.17 -11.02
N MET A 138 1.54 -35.52 -9.87
CA MET A 138 2.17 -36.10 -8.68
C MET A 138 1.17 -36.84 -7.77
N LYS A 139 -0.11 -36.94 -8.16
CA LYS A 139 -1.19 -37.59 -7.38
C LYS A 139 -1.35 -36.98 -5.99
N THR A 140 -1.31 -35.66 -5.92
CA THR A 140 -1.47 -34.86 -4.69
C THR A 140 -2.61 -33.86 -4.83
N VAL A 141 -3.09 -33.35 -3.69
CA VAL A 141 -4.10 -32.28 -3.64
C VAL A 141 -3.39 -30.95 -3.41
N GLY A 142 -3.49 -30.04 -4.38
CA GLY A 142 -2.85 -28.73 -4.36
C GLY A 142 -3.76 -27.60 -3.86
N SER A 143 -3.18 -26.72 -3.04
CA SER A 143 -3.79 -25.46 -2.60
C SER A 143 -2.77 -24.33 -2.65
N GLY A 144 -3.16 -23.15 -3.10
CA GLY A 144 -2.22 -22.05 -3.26
C GLY A 144 -2.83 -20.65 -3.28
N TYR A 145 -1.92 -19.69 -3.29
CA TYR A 145 -2.21 -18.27 -3.20
C TYR A 145 -1.24 -17.48 -4.07
N ILE A 146 -1.78 -16.59 -4.90
CA ILE A 146 -1.00 -15.77 -5.82
C ILE A 146 -1.38 -14.30 -5.62
N PRO A 147 -0.82 -13.63 -4.60
CA PRO A 147 -1.04 -12.20 -4.39
C PRO A 147 -0.23 -11.36 -5.37
N LYS A 148 -0.75 -10.17 -5.66
CA LYS A 148 -0.09 -9.09 -6.36
C LYS A 148 -0.41 -7.78 -5.65
N THR A 149 0.62 -6.96 -5.51
CA THR A 149 0.51 -5.59 -5.04
C THR A 149 1.04 -4.67 -6.13
N HIS A 150 0.31 -3.62 -6.46
CA HIS A 150 0.83 -2.49 -7.22
C HIS A 150 0.49 -1.25 -6.39
N GLN A 151 1.48 -0.67 -5.72
CA GLN A 151 1.28 0.37 -4.72
C GLN A 151 2.10 1.61 -5.03
N THR A 152 1.50 2.76 -4.71
CA THR A 152 2.15 4.06 -4.62
C THR A 152 2.16 4.48 -3.15
N SER A 153 3.30 4.93 -2.67
CA SER A 153 3.44 5.61 -1.39
C SER A 153 4.15 6.95 -1.57
N CYS A 154 3.83 7.90 -0.68
CA CYS A 154 4.54 9.15 -0.62
C CYS A 154 4.53 9.72 0.79
N THR A 155 5.64 10.33 1.18
CA THR A 155 5.73 11.19 2.37
C THR A 155 6.15 12.59 1.93
N ALA A 156 5.40 13.61 2.35
CA ALA A 156 5.69 15.01 2.08
C ALA A 156 5.57 15.83 3.37
N ASN A 157 6.21 16.99 3.46
CA ASN A 157 6.08 17.85 4.64
C ASN A 157 6.17 19.35 4.33
N SER A 158 5.84 20.17 5.31
CA SER A 158 5.85 21.64 5.22
C SER A 158 7.24 22.24 5.03
N ASN A 159 8.32 21.49 5.25
CA ASN A 159 9.70 21.90 4.97
C ASN A 159 10.12 21.59 3.52
N GLY A 160 9.19 21.15 2.67
CA GLY A 160 9.44 20.89 1.24
C GLY A 160 9.95 19.49 0.93
N LEU A 161 9.92 18.56 1.89
CA LEU A 161 10.15 17.15 1.60
C LEU A 161 9.08 16.61 0.67
N PHE A 162 9.49 15.81 -0.33
CA PHE A 162 8.60 15.02 -1.17
C PHE A 162 9.31 13.73 -1.59
N ALA A 163 8.93 12.62 -0.95
CA ALA A 163 9.50 11.29 -1.15
C ALA A 163 8.44 10.38 -1.76
N TYR A 164 8.53 10.12 -3.06
CA TYR A 164 7.56 9.32 -3.82
C TYR A 164 8.15 7.96 -4.20
N TYR A 165 7.35 6.91 -4.09
CA TYR A 165 7.74 5.56 -4.47
C TYR A 165 6.56 4.78 -5.07
N GLN A 166 6.88 3.91 -6.04
CA GLN A 166 5.95 2.94 -6.59
C GLN A 166 6.61 1.56 -6.69
N VAL A 167 5.84 0.51 -6.42
CA VAL A 167 6.25 -0.89 -6.54
C VAL A 167 5.14 -1.73 -7.14
N ALA A 168 5.50 -2.69 -7.99
CA ALA A 168 4.59 -3.74 -8.45
C ALA A 168 5.25 -5.11 -8.28
N GLU A 169 4.69 -5.92 -7.40
CA GLU A 169 5.24 -7.21 -6.99
C GLU A 169 4.14 -8.27 -6.93
N ALA A 170 4.55 -9.53 -7.10
CA ALA A 170 3.67 -10.67 -6.95
C ALA A 170 4.44 -11.78 -6.25
N SER A 171 3.72 -12.54 -5.43
CA SER A 171 4.25 -13.67 -4.69
C SER A 171 3.52 -14.93 -5.14
N PHE A 172 4.05 -16.09 -4.80
CA PHE A 172 3.43 -17.37 -5.13
C PHE A 172 3.59 -18.34 -3.98
N ILE A 173 2.52 -19.06 -3.67
CA ILE A 173 2.51 -20.10 -2.65
C ILE A 173 1.75 -21.30 -3.19
N LEU A 174 2.33 -22.48 -3.05
CA LEU A 174 1.71 -23.78 -3.32
C LEU A 174 2.03 -24.76 -2.21
N THR A 175 0.98 -25.38 -1.66
CA THR A 175 1.04 -26.49 -0.75
C THR A 175 0.40 -27.70 -1.43
N CYS A 176 1.11 -28.82 -1.45
CA CYS A 176 0.59 -30.09 -1.95
C CYS A 176 0.50 -31.09 -0.80
N ARG A 177 -0.60 -31.84 -0.70
CA ARG A 177 -0.73 -32.95 0.25
C ARG A 177 -1.00 -34.27 -0.44
N THR A 178 -0.57 -35.37 0.16
CA THR A 178 -1.03 -36.69 -0.25
C THR A 178 -2.54 -36.81 0.00
N PRO A 179 -3.28 -37.65 -0.76
CA PRO A 179 -4.73 -37.78 -0.60
C PRO A 179 -5.18 -38.25 0.80
N ASP A 180 -4.34 -39.01 1.50
CA ASP A 180 -4.55 -39.45 2.88
C ASP A 180 -4.22 -38.36 3.92
N GLY A 181 -3.69 -37.21 3.49
CA GLY A 181 -3.33 -36.08 4.33
C GLY A 181 -2.07 -36.26 5.18
N MET A 182 -1.36 -37.39 5.06
CA MET A 182 -0.21 -37.72 5.91
C MET A 182 1.11 -37.08 5.45
N GLY A 183 1.21 -36.73 4.16
CA GLY A 183 2.34 -36.04 3.57
C GLY A 183 2.00 -34.63 3.11
N SER A 184 2.94 -33.70 3.27
CA SER A 184 2.80 -32.33 2.78
C SER A 184 4.13 -31.80 2.23
N GLY A 185 4.05 -31.05 1.14
CA GLY A 185 5.16 -30.28 0.57
C GLY A 185 4.74 -28.83 0.35
N TRP A 186 5.71 -27.91 0.44
CA TRP A 186 5.47 -26.48 0.28
C TRP A 186 6.51 -25.88 -0.66
N ALA A 187 6.07 -24.96 -1.51
CA ALA A 187 6.93 -24.11 -2.31
C ALA A 187 6.35 -22.69 -2.36
N GLY A 188 7.22 -21.68 -2.30
CA GLY A 188 6.79 -20.31 -2.47
C GLY A 188 7.91 -19.31 -2.64
N THR A 189 7.54 -18.16 -3.15
CA THR A 189 8.32 -16.92 -3.17
C THR A 189 7.45 -15.86 -2.53
N THR A 190 7.98 -15.20 -1.51
CA THR A 190 7.31 -14.13 -0.76
C THR A 190 7.79 -12.79 -1.24
#